data_AF-A0A1A8SD79-F1
#
_entry.id   AF-A0A1A8SD79-F1
#
_cell.length_a   1.000
_cell.length_b   1.000
_cell.length_c   1.000
_cell.angle_alpha   90.00
_cell.angle_beta   90.00
_cell.angle_gamma   90.00
#
_symmetry.space_group_name_H-M   'P 1'
#
loop_
_entity.id
_entity.type
_entity.pdbx_description
1 polymer ?
#
loop_
_entity_poly.entity_id
_entity_poly.type
_entity_poly.pdbx_seq_one_letter_code
_entity_poly.pdbx_strand_id
1 'polypeptide(L)'
;MAVRILKVSSLASALLASSGVYLYSRPLDINDLSVVRFGRAAATTAVISYDYLTAFRHVEHGTEEYQAVKSKVHLRSAERLRDLCCSNRGTFIKVGQHLGALDYLLPEEYTSTLKVLHSRAPQSSLEEIQQVIREDLGEELSEIFVSFEEEPQGAASLAQVHKAVLHDGRTVAVKVQHPKVQKQSSKDIMVMEVLVKAVHWLFPDFAF
;
A
#
# COMPACT_ATOMS: atom_id res chain seq x y z
N MET A 1 22.82 -14.39 -46.78
CA MET A 1 21.53 -14.50 -46.05
C MET A 1 21.64 -15.21 -44.69
N ALA A 2 22.65 -16.07 -44.46
CA ALA A 2 22.81 -16.84 -43.21
C ALA A 2 23.29 -16.04 -41.96
N VAL A 3 23.97 -14.91 -42.13
CA VAL A 3 24.53 -14.12 -41.00
C VAL A 3 23.47 -13.32 -40.23
N ARG A 4 22.31 -13.00 -40.84
CA ARG A 4 21.21 -12.30 -40.15
C ARG A 4 20.43 -13.20 -39.19
N ILE A 5 20.32 -14.50 -39.46
CA ILE A 5 19.55 -15.44 -38.65
C ILE A 5 20.28 -15.77 -37.33
N LEU A 6 21.61 -15.85 -37.35
CA LEU A 6 22.43 -16.10 -36.16
C LEU A 6 22.44 -14.95 -35.13
N LYS A 7 22.22 -13.69 -35.56
CA LYS A 7 22.11 -12.55 -34.62
C LYS A 7 20.76 -12.51 -33.91
N VAL A 8 19.69 -12.99 -34.55
CA VAL A 8 18.33 -12.99 -33.96
C VAL A 8 18.21 -14.07 -32.88
N SER A 9 18.85 -15.23 -33.06
CA SER A 9 18.84 -16.30 -32.05
C SER A 9 19.63 -15.91 -30.78
N SER A 10 20.76 -15.19 -30.90
CA SER A 10 21.52 -14.73 -29.73
C SER A 10 20.77 -13.67 -28.92
N LEU A 11 20.06 -12.75 -29.59
CA LEU A 11 19.23 -11.73 -28.96
C LEU A 11 18.02 -12.34 -28.23
N ALA A 12 17.32 -13.29 -28.84
CA ALA A 12 16.21 -13.99 -28.20
C ALA A 12 16.66 -14.78 -26.96
N SER A 13 17.82 -15.43 -27.04
CA SER A 13 18.42 -16.17 -25.91
C SER A 13 18.83 -15.23 -24.77
N ALA A 14 19.42 -14.08 -25.09
CA ALA A 14 19.81 -13.07 -24.11
C ALA A 14 18.60 -12.40 -23.43
N LEU A 15 17.51 -12.14 -24.17
CA LEU A 15 16.25 -11.61 -23.65
C LEU A 15 15.53 -12.60 -22.73
N LEU A 16 15.54 -13.89 -23.09
CA LEU A 16 14.97 -14.95 -22.25
C LEU A 16 15.82 -15.21 -21.01
N ALA A 17 17.15 -15.19 -21.13
CA ALA A 17 18.05 -15.35 -19.99
C ALA A 17 17.96 -14.15 -19.02
N SER A 18 17.93 -12.92 -19.54
CA SER A 18 17.75 -11.72 -18.72
C SER A 18 16.36 -11.68 -18.08
N SER A 19 15.29 -12.05 -18.79
CA SER A 19 13.94 -12.15 -18.22
C SER A 19 13.81 -13.28 -17.18
N GLY A 20 14.47 -14.42 -17.42
CA GLY A 20 14.51 -15.55 -16.49
C GLY A 20 15.30 -15.24 -15.23
N VAL A 21 16.46 -14.59 -15.35
CA VAL A 21 17.25 -14.09 -14.21
C VAL A 21 16.51 -12.95 -13.51
N TYR A 22 15.81 -12.07 -14.23
CA TYR A 22 15.00 -10.97 -13.70
C TYR A 22 13.81 -11.47 -12.86
N LEU A 23 13.12 -12.53 -13.30
CA LEU A 23 12.07 -13.18 -12.50
C LEU A 23 12.63 -13.99 -11.33
N TYR A 24 13.83 -14.56 -11.46
CA TYR A 24 14.47 -15.39 -10.44
C TYR A 24 15.16 -14.59 -9.31
N SER A 25 15.61 -13.36 -9.60
CA SER A 25 16.39 -12.54 -8.65
C SER A 25 15.54 -11.68 -7.71
N ARG A 26 14.22 -11.66 -7.84
CA ARG A 26 13.33 -11.07 -6.83
C ARG A 26 12.94 -12.14 -5.80
N PRO A 27 13.33 -12.02 -4.52
CA PRO A 27 12.69 -12.80 -3.48
C PRO A 27 11.20 -12.42 -3.47
N LEU A 28 10.34 -13.36 -3.87
CA LEU A 28 8.89 -13.19 -3.76
C LEU A 28 8.55 -13.11 -2.28
N ASP A 29 8.26 -11.90 -1.79
CA ASP A 29 7.68 -11.74 -0.47
C ASP A 29 6.25 -12.30 -0.51
N ILE A 30 6.03 -13.41 0.20
CA ILE A 30 4.73 -14.09 0.28
C ILE A 30 3.65 -13.10 0.78
N ASN A 31 4.03 -12.09 1.57
CA ASN A 31 3.12 -11.05 2.05
C ASN A 31 2.61 -10.12 0.93
N ASP A 32 3.28 -10.06 -0.21
CA ASP A 32 2.88 -9.22 -1.35
C ASP A 32 1.94 -9.94 -2.33
N LEU A 33 1.70 -11.24 -2.14
CA LEU A 33 0.75 -12.00 -2.95
C LEU A 33 -0.68 -11.50 -2.72
N SER A 34 -1.39 -11.19 -3.82
CA SER A 34 -2.76 -10.64 -3.75
C SER A 34 -3.72 -11.52 -2.93
N VAL A 35 -3.58 -12.85 -3.00
CA VAL A 35 -4.40 -13.79 -2.21
C VAL A 35 -4.14 -13.67 -0.71
N VAL A 36 -2.88 -13.47 -0.30
CA VAL A 36 -2.50 -13.33 1.11
C VAL A 36 -2.97 -11.98 1.67
N ARG A 37 -2.83 -10.91 0.88
CA ARG A 37 -3.34 -9.57 1.21
C ARG A 37 -4.86 -9.57 1.38
N PHE A 38 -5.57 -10.19 0.44
CA PHE A 38 -7.01 -10.36 0.49
C PHE A 38 -7.44 -11.19 1.70
N GLY A 39 -6.80 -12.34 1.93
CA GLY A 39 -7.10 -13.22 3.06
C GLY A 39 -6.94 -12.52 4.40
N ARG A 40 -5.86 -11.74 4.59
CA ARG A 40 -5.68 -10.90 5.79
C ARG A 40 -6.79 -9.87 5.93
N ALA A 41 -7.11 -9.13 4.87
CA ALA A 41 -8.16 -8.12 4.91
C ALA A 41 -9.54 -8.73 5.25
N ALA A 42 -9.91 -9.81 4.59
CA ALA A 42 -11.17 -10.52 4.85
C ALA A 42 -11.25 -11.08 6.27
N ALA A 43 -10.17 -11.70 6.77
CA ALA A 43 -10.11 -12.22 8.13
C ALA A 43 -10.23 -11.10 9.17
N THR A 44 -9.48 -10.00 9.00
CA THR A 44 -9.57 -8.84 9.90
C THR A 44 -10.97 -8.23 9.90
N THR A 45 -11.59 -8.03 8.73
CA THR A 45 -12.98 -7.56 8.61
C THR A 45 -13.95 -8.50 9.33
N ALA A 46 -13.83 -9.82 9.11
CA ALA A 46 -14.71 -10.80 9.76
C ALA A 46 -14.58 -10.78 11.28
N VAL A 47 -13.36 -10.69 11.82
CA VAL A 47 -13.11 -10.60 13.27
C VAL A 47 -13.71 -9.32 13.84
N ILE A 48 -13.50 -8.17 13.17
CA ILE A 48 -14.09 -6.89 13.60
C ILE A 48 -15.62 -6.98 13.60
N SER A 49 -16.23 -7.43 12.50
CA SER A 49 -17.69 -7.58 12.40
C SER A 49 -18.25 -8.51 13.47
N TYR A 50 -17.61 -9.66 13.70
CA TYR A 50 -18.02 -10.59 14.76
C TYR A 50 -17.98 -9.95 16.14
N ASP A 51 -16.96 -9.12 16.40
CA ASP A 51 -16.81 -8.40 17.67
C ASP A 51 -17.98 -7.45 17.91
N TYR A 52 -18.35 -6.64 16.92
CA TYR A 52 -19.53 -5.77 17.00
C TYR A 52 -20.84 -6.55 17.15
N LEU A 53 -21.00 -7.71 16.49
CA LEU A 53 -22.22 -8.52 16.60
C LEU A 53 -22.38 -9.25 17.95
N THR A 54 -21.30 -9.40 18.70
CA THR A 54 -21.31 -10.21 19.94
C THR A 54 -21.15 -9.37 21.20
N ALA A 55 -20.39 -8.29 21.16
CA ALA A 55 -20.06 -7.50 22.34
C ALA A 55 -21.27 -6.85 23.02
N PHE A 56 -22.34 -6.56 22.27
CA PHE A 56 -23.52 -5.86 22.80
C PHE A 56 -24.70 -6.79 23.16
N ARG A 57 -24.56 -8.12 23.02
CA ARG A 57 -25.68 -9.06 23.19
C ARG A 57 -26.33 -9.05 24.58
N HIS A 58 -25.58 -8.65 25.60
CA HIS A 58 -26.03 -8.65 27.00
C HIS A 58 -25.97 -7.27 27.64
N VAL A 59 -25.87 -6.20 26.83
CA VAL A 59 -25.68 -4.84 27.32
C VAL A 59 -26.83 -3.97 26.83
N GLU A 60 -27.56 -3.36 27.76
CA GLU A 60 -28.70 -2.52 27.44
C GLU A 60 -28.25 -1.21 26.78
N HIS A 61 -28.85 -0.86 25.65
CA HIS A 61 -28.50 0.32 24.88
C HIS A 61 -28.76 1.62 25.65
N GLY A 62 -27.83 2.58 25.59
CA GLY A 62 -27.96 3.89 26.24
C GLY A 62 -27.46 3.95 27.69
N THR A 63 -27.03 2.82 28.27
CA THR A 63 -26.40 2.78 29.59
C THR A 63 -24.93 3.23 29.54
N GLU A 64 -24.37 3.60 30.70
CA GLU A 64 -22.93 3.86 30.83
C GLU A 64 -22.11 2.61 30.48
N GLU A 65 -22.60 1.42 30.84
CA GLU A 65 -22.00 0.14 30.49
C GLU A 65 -21.93 -0.04 28.97
N TYR A 66 -23.00 0.28 28.25
CA TYR A 66 -23.02 0.25 26.79
C TYR A 66 -21.95 1.14 26.17
N GLN A 67 -21.80 2.38 26.66
CA GLN A 67 -20.76 3.28 26.15
C GLN A 67 -19.35 2.77 26.45
N ALA A 68 -19.12 2.22 27.66
CA ALA A 68 -17.84 1.62 28.03
C ALA A 68 -17.49 0.40 27.17
N VAL A 69 -18.46 -0.47 26.90
CA VAL A 69 -18.28 -1.63 26.01
C VAL A 69 -18.03 -1.17 24.58
N LYS A 70 -18.78 -0.18 24.10
CA LYS A 70 -18.65 0.39 22.75
C LYS A 70 -17.25 0.98 22.52
N SER A 71 -16.77 1.81 23.44
CA SER A 71 -15.41 2.37 23.39
C SER A 71 -14.34 1.26 23.32
N LYS A 72 -14.46 0.21 24.16
CA LYS A 72 -13.55 -0.95 24.11
C LYS A 72 -13.61 -1.72 22.80
N VAL A 73 -14.79 -1.82 22.15
CA VAL A 73 -14.94 -2.47 20.84
C VAL A 73 -14.29 -1.62 19.75
N HIS A 74 -14.50 -0.31 19.78
CA HIS A 74 -13.88 0.64 18.85
C HIS A 74 -12.36 0.55 18.93
N LEU A 75 -11.78 0.61 20.14
CA LEU A 75 -10.33 0.57 20.32
C LEU A 75 -9.69 -0.70 19.75
N ARG A 76 -10.14 -1.89 20.16
CA ARG A 76 -9.55 -3.14 19.66
C ARG A 76 -9.79 -3.35 18.17
N SER A 77 -10.89 -2.83 17.62
CA SER A 77 -11.16 -2.88 16.18
C SER A 77 -10.26 -1.93 15.40
N ALA A 78 -10.00 -0.74 15.93
CA ALA A 78 -9.05 0.22 15.38
C ALA A 78 -7.62 -0.32 15.36
N GLU A 79 -7.20 -1.00 16.43
CA GLU A 79 -5.89 -1.66 16.50
C GLU A 79 -5.73 -2.75 15.44
N ARG A 80 -6.74 -3.62 15.28
CA ARG A 80 -6.75 -4.63 14.21
C ARG A 80 -6.68 -4.02 12.82
N LEU A 81 -7.41 -2.91 12.60
CA LEU A 81 -7.37 -2.20 11.33
C LEU A 81 -6.00 -1.56 11.07
N ARG A 82 -5.39 -0.94 12.09
CA ARG A 82 -4.01 -0.42 12.01
C ARG A 82 -3.03 -1.52 11.64
N ASP A 83 -3.12 -2.67 12.30
CA ASP A 83 -2.20 -3.79 12.08
C ASP A 83 -2.37 -4.38 10.66
N LEU A 84 -3.61 -4.45 10.15
CA LEU A 84 -3.88 -4.76 8.74
C LEU A 84 -3.23 -3.73 7.81
N CYS A 85 -3.36 -2.43 8.11
CA CYS A 85 -2.73 -1.37 7.33
C CYS A 85 -1.21 -1.50 7.29
N CYS A 86 -0.57 -1.76 8.42
CA CYS A 86 0.87 -2.01 8.52
C CYS A 86 1.30 -3.27 7.75
N SER A 87 0.49 -4.32 7.83
CA SER A 87 0.77 -5.62 7.22
C SER A 87 0.65 -5.60 5.70
N ASN A 88 -0.35 -4.90 5.16
CA ASN A 88 -0.58 -4.77 3.73
C ASN A 88 0.17 -3.58 3.11
N ARG A 89 0.54 -2.54 3.87
CA ARG A 89 1.27 -1.36 3.36
C ARG A 89 0.55 -0.66 2.19
N GLY A 90 1.21 0.30 1.54
CA GLY A 90 0.75 0.95 0.32
C GLY A 90 -0.64 1.59 0.46
N THR A 91 -1.58 1.17 -0.39
CA THR A 91 -2.96 1.69 -0.39
C THR A 91 -3.64 1.55 0.98
N PHE A 92 -3.39 0.47 1.72
CA PHE A 92 -3.95 0.31 3.06
C PHE A 92 -3.42 1.35 4.06
N ILE A 93 -2.13 1.71 4.00
CA ILE A 93 -1.58 2.80 4.82
C ILE A 93 -2.24 4.11 4.43
N LYS A 94 -2.43 4.36 3.13
CA LYS A 94 -3.05 5.61 2.67
C LYS A 94 -4.50 5.74 3.14
N VAL A 95 -5.27 4.66 3.07
CA VAL A 95 -6.64 4.62 3.61
C VAL A 95 -6.62 4.79 5.12
N GLY A 96 -5.74 4.10 5.84
CA GLY A 96 -5.58 4.27 7.29
C GLY A 96 -5.23 5.71 7.69
N GLN A 97 -4.34 6.38 6.94
CA GLN A 97 -4.04 7.81 7.11
C GLN A 97 -5.26 8.70 6.85
N HIS A 98 -6.06 8.37 5.83
CA HIS A 98 -7.28 9.13 5.57
C HIS A 98 -8.27 8.99 6.74
N LEU A 99 -8.51 7.77 7.21
CA LEU A 99 -9.38 7.49 8.36
C LEU A 99 -8.85 8.16 9.65
N GLY A 100 -7.53 8.14 9.87
CA GLY A 100 -6.89 8.81 11.01
C GLY A 100 -7.07 10.33 11.05
N ALA A 101 -7.40 10.95 9.92
CA ALA A 101 -7.64 12.39 9.80
C ALA A 101 -9.11 12.79 9.96
N LEU A 102 -10.04 11.82 10.11
CA LEU A 102 -11.49 12.06 10.18
C LEU A 102 -11.98 12.25 11.63
N ASP A 103 -11.30 13.11 12.40
CA ASP A 103 -11.51 13.32 13.85
C ASP A 103 -12.95 13.67 14.26
N TYR A 104 -13.75 14.28 13.37
CA TYR A 104 -15.14 14.66 13.64
C TYR A 104 -16.18 13.67 13.11
N LEU A 105 -15.75 12.64 12.38
CA LEU A 105 -16.64 11.69 11.71
C LEU A 105 -16.53 10.28 12.27
N LEU A 106 -15.34 9.87 12.72
CA LEU A 106 -15.08 8.55 13.28
C LEU A 106 -14.92 8.60 14.80
N PRO A 107 -15.19 7.50 15.52
CA PRO A 107 -14.89 7.41 16.94
C PRO A 107 -13.42 7.74 17.22
N GLU A 108 -13.16 8.42 18.35
CA GLU A 108 -11.82 8.86 18.75
C GLU A 108 -10.82 7.70 18.78
N GLU A 109 -11.26 6.51 19.18
CA GLU A 109 -10.40 5.33 19.23
C GLU A 109 -9.88 4.93 17.84
N TYR A 110 -10.65 5.13 16.77
CA TYR A 110 -10.19 4.91 15.40
C TYR A 110 -9.19 5.96 14.97
N THR A 111 -9.50 7.25 15.16
CA THR A 111 -8.66 8.32 14.64
C THR A 111 -7.33 8.40 15.39
N SER A 112 -7.35 8.33 16.72
CA SER A 112 -6.14 8.29 17.55
C SER A 112 -5.24 7.09 17.23
N THR A 113 -5.82 5.90 17.06
CA THR A 113 -5.06 4.68 16.77
C THR A 113 -4.44 4.70 15.37
N LEU A 114 -5.15 5.25 14.37
CA LEU A 114 -4.68 5.30 12.99
C LEU A 114 -3.76 6.48 12.70
N LYS A 115 -3.76 7.54 13.52
CA LYS A 115 -2.83 8.69 13.40
C LYS A 115 -1.36 8.28 13.35
N VAL A 116 -0.99 7.18 14.01
CA VAL A 116 0.39 6.67 13.97
C VAL A 116 0.85 6.28 12.57
N LEU A 117 -0.08 5.97 11.65
CA LEU A 117 0.22 5.62 10.26
C LEU A 117 0.71 6.83 9.44
N HIS A 118 0.59 8.05 9.96
CA HIS A 118 1.19 9.25 9.35
C HIS A 118 2.69 9.34 9.61
N SER A 119 3.21 8.60 10.60
CA SER A 119 4.62 8.56 10.94
C SER A 119 5.35 7.47 10.14
N ARG A 120 6.58 7.78 9.69
CA ARG A 120 7.51 6.87 8.99
C ARG A 120 6.94 6.24 7.71
N ALA A 121 7.15 6.94 6.59
CA ALA A 121 6.91 6.37 5.27
C ALA A 121 7.95 5.29 4.92
N PRO A 122 7.55 4.19 4.25
CA PRO A 122 8.51 3.23 3.72
C PRO A 122 9.40 3.90 2.66
N GLN A 123 10.64 3.45 2.55
CA GLN A 123 11.56 3.82 1.46
C GLN A 123 11.76 2.60 0.55
N SER A 124 11.68 2.83 -0.74
CA SER A 124 12.10 1.89 -1.78
C SER A 124 13.61 2.02 -2.02
N SER A 125 14.24 0.91 -2.38
CA SER A 125 15.67 0.91 -2.71
C SER A 125 15.92 1.66 -4.02
N LEU A 126 17.15 2.13 -4.22
CA LEU A 126 17.52 2.86 -5.43
C LEU A 126 17.26 2.03 -6.71
N GLU A 127 17.48 0.72 -6.65
CA GLU A 127 17.22 -0.19 -7.78
C GLU A 127 15.73 -0.23 -8.14
N GLU A 128 14.85 -0.21 -7.12
CA GLU A 128 13.41 -0.11 -7.34
C GLU A 128 13.01 1.23 -7.96
N ILE A 129 13.65 2.32 -7.53
CA ILE A 129 13.41 3.66 -8.07
C ILE A 129 13.88 3.77 -9.54
N GLN A 130 15.09 3.30 -9.84
CA GLN A 130 15.62 3.21 -11.19
C GLN A 130 14.71 2.39 -12.10
N GLN A 131 14.22 1.25 -11.60
CA GLN A 131 13.30 0.41 -12.36
C GLN A 131 12.01 1.17 -12.73
N VAL A 132 11.39 1.87 -11.77
CA VAL A 132 10.17 2.65 -12.05
C VAL A 132 10.44 3.75 -13.06
N ILE A 133 11.55 4.48 -12.92
CA ILE A 133 11.92 5.54 -13.86
C ILE A 133 12.10 4.98 -15.28
N ARG A 134 12.79 3.84 -15.42
CA ARG A 134 12.98 3.16 -16.70
C ARG A 134 11.65 2.67 -17.30
N GLU A 135 10.78 2.10 -16.47
CA GLU A 135 9.46 1.61 -16.90
C GLU A 135 8.54 2.75 -17.36
N ASP A 136 8.55 3.88 -16.66
CA ASP A 136 7.65 5.01 -16.92
C ASP A 136 8.17 5.96 -18.01
N LEU A 137 9.49 6.17 -18.11
CA LEU A 137 10.12 7.13 -19.03
C LEU A 137 10.89 6.49 -20.19
N GLY A 138 11.24 5.19 -20.09
CA GLY A 138 11.96 4.47 -21.14
C GLY A 138 13.47 4.75 -21.22
N GLU A 139 14.01 5.55 -20.30
CA GLU A 139 15.41 5.99 -20.27
C GLU A 139 16.07 5.64 -18.91
N GLU A 140 17.39 5.49 -18.89
CA GLU A 140 18.16 5.33 -17.66
C GLU A 140 18.31 6.67 -16.92
N LEU A 141 18.54 6.61 -15.59
CA LEU A 141 18.79 7.82 -14.77
C LEU A 141 19.86 8.73 -15.36
N SER A 142 20.95 8.14 -15.89
CA SER A 142 22.09 8.87 -16.45
C SER A 142 21.81 9.55 -17.79
N GLU A 143 20.72 9.17 -18.48
CA GLU A 143 20.30 9.79 -19.73
C GLU A 143 19.39 10.99 -19.48
N ILE A 144 18.66 10.98 -18.36
CA ILE A 144 17.71 12.02 -17.98
C ILE A 144 18.39 13.11 -17.12
N PHE A 145 19.27 12.69 -16.21
CA PHE A 145 19.84 13.54 -15.16
C PHE A 145 21.37 13.59 -15.21
N VAL A 146 21.92 14.79 -15.05
CA VAL A 146 23.35 15.04 -14.79
C VAL A 146 23.75 14.48 -13.43
N SER A 147 22.87 14.62 -12.43
CA SER A 147 23.05 14.02 -11.12
C SER A 147 21.70 13.67 -10.50
N PHE A 148 21.69 12.62 -9.71
CA PHE A 148 20.52 12.14 -8.98
C PHE A 148 20.98 11.73 -7.58
N GLU A 149 20.39 12.31 -6.55
CA GLU A 149 20.71 11.97 -5.16
C GLU A 149 20.05 10.63 -4.80
N GLU A 150 20.87 9.62 -4.48
CA GLU A 150 20.41 8.27 -4.14
C GLU A 150 19.56 8.26 -2.87
N GLU A 151 19.94 9.07 -1.87
CA GLU A 151 19.16 9.25 -0.66
C GLU A 151 17.94 10.14 -0.94
N PRO A 152 16.72 9.68 -0.59
CA PRO A 152 15.52 10.47 -0.80
C PRO A 152 15.50 11.67 0.14
N GLN A 153 15.16 12.85 -0.40
CA GLN A 153 14.89 14.06 0.37
C GLN A 153 13.66 13.90 1.28
N GLY A 154 12.73 13.03 0.90
CA GLY A 154 11.60 12.65 1.73
C GLY A 154 10.87 11.44 1.19
N ALA A 155 10.23 10.68 2.08
CA ALA A 155 9.36 9.58 1.72
C ALA A 155 7.93 9.84 2.21
N ALA A 156 6.95 9.42 1.42
CA ALA A 156 5.53 9.45 1.73
C ALA A 156 4.93 8.05 1.50
N SER A 157 3.69 7.83 1.93
CA SER A 157 3.06 6.50 1.89
C SER A 157 2.96 5.86 0.50
N LEU A 158 3.00 6.65 -0.58
CA LEU A 158 2.84 6.18 -1.97
C LEU A 158 4.08 6.38 -2.84
N ALA A 159 5.01 7.25 -2.43
CA ALA A 159 6.10 7.71 -3.26
C ALA A 159 7.21 8.28 -2.39
N GLN A 160 8.41 8.35 -2.94
CA GLN A 160 9.52 9.11 -2.37
C GLN A 160 10.01 10.17 -3.35
N VAL A 161 10.69 11.18 -2.81
CA VAL A 161 11.17 12.35 -3.55
C VAL A 161 12.69 12.38 -3.46
N HIS A 162 13.34 12.44 -4.62
CA HIS A 162 14.77 12.62 -4.77
C HIS A 162 15.07 14.00 -5.35
N LYS A 163 16.26 14.52 -5.05
CA LYS A 163 16.78 15.71 -5.71
C LYS A 163 17.64 15.29 -6.89
N ALA A 164 17.48 15.97 -8.02
CA ALA A 164 18.25 15.70 -9.24
C ALA A 164 18.55 16.98 -10.01
N VAL A 165 19.47 16.91 -10.95
CA VAL A 165 19.84 18.00 -11.87
C VAL A 165 19.69 17.51 -13.30
N LEU A 166 18.98 18.26 -14.14
CA LEU A 166 18.79 17.97 -15.56
C LEU A 166 20.00 18.43 -16.40
N HIS A 167 20.11 17.93 -17.64
CA HIS A 167 21.16 18.32 -18.59
C HIS A 167 21.16 19.81 -18.97
N ASP A 168 20.04 20.52 -18.77
CA ASP A 168 19.96 21.98 -18.96
C ASP A 168 20.35 22.79 -17.71
N GLY A 169 20.81 22.12 -16.64
CA GLY A 169 21.28 22.73 -15.41
C GLY A 169 20.19 23.00 -14.36
N ARG A 170 18.91 22.75 -14.66
CA ARG A 170 17.83 22.94 -13.67
C ARG A 170 17.87 21.87 -12.58
N THR A 171 17.75 22.32 -11.32
CA THR A 171 17.55 21.42 -10.17
C THR A 171 16.07 21.08 -10.03
N VAL A 172 15.74 19.80 -9.89
CA VAL A 172 14.36 19.29 -9.83
C VAL A 172 14.14 18.35 -8.64
N ALA A 173 12.89 18.29 -8.18
CA ALA A 173 12.41 17.27 -7.25
C ALA A 173 11.74 16.15 -8.04
N VAL A 174 12.33 14.95 -8.04
CA VAL A 174 11.85 13.77 -8.74
C VAL A 174 11.04 12.92 -7.78
N LYS A 175 9.71 12.96 -7.90
CA LYS A 175 8.81 12.15 -7.09
C LYS A 175 8.50 10.84 -7.79
N VAL A 176 8.95 9.73 -7.22
CA VAL A 176 8.81 8.39 -7.80
C VAL A 176 7.86 7.57 -6.94
N GLN A 177 6.83 7.00 -7.59
CA GLN A 177 5.88 6.12 -6.93
C GLN A 177 6.56 4.80 -6.53
N HIS A 178 6.27 4.27 -5.34
CA HIS A 178 6.79 2.95 -4.96
C HIS A 178 6.25 1.86 -5.92
N PRO A 179 7.09 0.98 -6.49
CA PRO A 179 6.64 -0.01 -7.48
C PRO A 179 5.54 -0.95 -6.95
N LYS A 180 5.53 -1.23 -5.64
CA LYS A 180 4.48 -2.04 -5.00
C LYS A 180 3.11 -1.37 -5.04
N VAL A 181 3.05 -0.04 -4.96
CA VAL A 181 1.81 0.73 -5.02
C VAL A 181 1.20 0.63 -6.41
N GLN A 182 2.01 0.80 -7.46
CA GLN A 182 1.55 0.71 -8.85
C GLN A 182 0.90 -0.65 -9.15
N LYS A 183 1.50 -1.75 -8.68
CA LYS A 183 1.02 -3.12 -8.97
C LYS A 183 -0.23 -3.54 -8.20
N GLN A 184 -0.42 -3.05 -6.98
CA GLN A 184 -1.45 -3.56 -6.07
C GLN A 184 -2.63 -2.60 -5.86
N SER A 185 -2.48 -1.31 -6.12
CA SER A 185 -3.47 -0.30 -5.70
C SER A 185 -4.90 -0.59 -6.19
N SER A 186 -5.08 -0.87 -7.48
CA SER A 186 -6.42 -1.15 -8.03
C SER A 186 -7.07 -2.40 -7.44
N LYS A 187 -6.26 -3.43 -7.14
CA LYS A 187 -6.75 -4.67 -6.52
C LYS A 187 -7.10 -4.43 -5.05
N ASP A 188 -6.26 -3.72 -4.33
CA ASP A 188 -6.49 -3.37 -2.92
C ASP A 188 -7.77 -2.53 -2.77
N ILE A 189 -7.98 -1.54 -3.64
CA ILE A 189 -9.21 -0.72 -3.65
C ILE A 189 -10.44 -1.60 -3.91
N MET A 190 -10.40 -2.47 -4.92
CA MET A 190 -11.51 -3.38 -5.21
C MET A 190 -11.83 -4.30 -4.03
N VAL A 191 -10.80 -4.83 -3.36
CA VAL A 191 -10.98 -5.64 -2.14
C VAL A 191 -11.64 -4.82 -1.03
N MET A 192 -11.18 -3.59 -0.79
CA MET A 192 -11.79 -2.71 0.21
C MET A 192 -13.25 -2.41 -0.11
N GLU A 193 -13.59 -2.13 -1.37
CA GLU A 193 -14.98 -1.89 -1.80
C GLU A 193 -15.88 -3.10 -1.54
N VAL A 194 -15.41 -4.30 -1.88
CA VAL A 194 -16.15 -5.55 -1.63
C VAL A 194 -16.38 -5.76 -0.13
N LEU A 195 -15.33 -5.55 0.68
CA LEU A 195 -15.42 -5.72 2.14
C LEU A 195 -16.36 -4.68 2.75
N VAL A 196 -16.30 -3.41 2.33
CA VAL A 196 -17.22 -2.36 2.80
C VAL A 196 -18.67 -2.70 2.45
N LYS A 197 -18.94 -3.19 1.24
CA LYS A 197 -20.28 -3.66 0.85
C LYS A 197 -20.76 -4.83 1.72
N ALA A 198 -19.89 -5.78 2.03
CA ALA A 198 -20.22 -6.89 2.92
C ALA A 198 -20.51 -6.41 4.35
N VAL A 199 -19.75 -5.46 4.88
CA VAL A 199 -20.01 -4.84 6.19
C VAL A 199 -21.35 -4.09 6.17
N HIS A 200 -21.62 -3.28 5.15
CA HIS A 200 -22.89 -2.56 5.03
C HIS A 200 -24.09 -3.52 4.98
N TRP A 201 -23.96 -4.66 4.28
CA TRP A 201 -24.99 -5.70 4.29
C TRP A 201 -25.21 -6.32 5.68
N LEU A 202 -24.15 -6.50 6.47
CA LEU A 202 -24.23 -7.01 7.85
C LEU A 202 -24.75 -5.97 8.86
N PHE A 203 -24.48 -4.69 8.61
CA PHE A 203 -24.86 -3.58 9.47
C PHE A 203 -25.58 -2.52 8.63
N PRO A 204 -26.89 -2.67 8.36
CA PRO A 204 -27.63 -1.76 7.49
C PRO A 204 -27.66 -0.31 8.00
N ASP A 205 -27.61 -0.13 9.33
CA ASP A 205 -27.56 1.18 9.98
C ASP A 205 -26.19 1.87 9.84
N PHE A 206 -25.18 1.14 9.33
CA PHE A 206 -23.88 1.68 8.95
C PHE A 206 -24.02 2.36 7.59
N ALA A 207 -24.52 3.60 7.61
CA ALA A 207 -24.59 4.48 6.46
C ALA A 207 -23.62 5.66 6.64
N PHE A 208 -22.80 5.91 5.62
CA PHE A 208 -22.04 7.15 5.45
C PHE A 208 -22.62 7.90 4.26
#